data_AF-A0A7C3QPA7-F1
#
_entry.id   AF-A0A7C3QPA7-F1
#
_cell.length_a   1.000
_cell.length_b   1.000
_cell.length_c   1.000
_cell.angle_alpha   90.00
_cell.angle_beta   90.00
_cell.angle_gamma   90.00
#
_symmetry.space_group_name_H-M   'P 1'
#
loop_
_entity.id
_entity.type
_entity.pdbx_description
1 polymer ?
#
loop_
_entity_poly.entity_id
_entity_poly.type
_entity_poly.pdbx_seq_one_letter_code
_entity_poly.pdbx_strand_id
1 'polypeptide(L)'
;MHDPDDGRSNPSRTKPFREVLLGRREAVKGLAASALLAAGSSCVVDRPEPPPGPGTLGFTPVGPALDRFHHVADGYRADILLRWGDPLFDDSPPFDPERQSAAAQEKQFGYNNDFLAFMPLALGSSNSDHGLLCANHEYTNPKIMWPGSPKPLEVSREQAEIEMAAHGHSVVEVVRERGRWKPVVGSPYNRRL
;
A
#
# COMPACT_ATOMS: atom_id res chain seq x y z
N MET A 1 24.52 -9.38 -3.41
CA MET A 1 23.77 -8.24 -2.85
C MET A 1 23.13 -8.79 -1.58
N HIS A 2 23.71 -8.47 -0.42
CA HIS A 2 23.23 -8.97 0.88
C HIS A 2 22.32 -7.88 1.44
N ASP A 3 21.04 -8.20 1.64
CA ASP A 3 20.12 -7.27 2.29
C ASP A 3 20.47 -7.25 3.79
N PRO A 4 20.71 -6.08 4.41
CA PRO A 4 20.86 -6.01 5.86
C PRO A 4 19.60 -6.44 6.63
N ASP A 5 18.43 -6.50 5.97
CA ASP A 5 17.18 -7.00 6.56
C ASP A 5 17.01 -8.53 6.47
N ASP A 6 17.97 -9.26 5.87
CA ASP A 6 18.00 -10.74 5.89
C ASP A 6 18.32 -11.33 7.29
N GLY A 7 18.59 -10.47 8.27
CA GLY A 7 18.75 -10.85 9.67
C GLY A 7 17.44 -11.39 10.23
N ARG A 8 17.46 -12.61 10.80
CA ARG A 8 16.27 -13.15 11.50
C ARG A 8 15.92 -12.26 12.69
N SER A 9 14.91 -11.41 12.55
CA SER A 9 14.37 -10.58 13.65
C SER A 9 13.58 -11.40 14.66
N ASN A 10 13.17 -12.62 14.30
CA ASN A 10 12.47 -13.53 15.18
C ASN A 10 13.47 -14.44 15.93
N PRO A 11 13.65 -14.28 17.27
CA PRO A 11 14.52 -15.13 18.08
C PRO A 11 13.89 -16.49 18.39
N SER A 12 12.65 -16.75 17.97
CA SER A 12 11.99 -18.02 18.21
C SER A 12 12.67 -19.14 17.42
N ARG A 13 12.76 -20.33 18.03
CA ARG A 13 13.23 -21.56 17.38
C ARG A 13 12.16 -22.20 16.49
N THR A 14 11.05 -21.50 16.26
CA THR A 14 9.92 -22.01 15.46
C THR A 14 10.33 -22.06 13.99
N LYS A 15 9.94 -23.12 13.29
CA LYS A 15 10.22 -23.27 11.86
C LYS A 15 9.66 -22.08 11.09
N PRO A 16 10.44 -21.42 10.21
CA PRO A 16 9.93 -20.32 9.40
C PRO A 16 8.86 -20.83 8.42
N PHE A 17 7.90 -19.97 8.09
CA PHE A 17 6.73 -20.32 7.27
C PHE A 17 7.11 -20.99 5.94
N ARG A 18 8.19 -20.55 5.29
CA ARG A 18 8.71 -21.14 4.04
C ARG A 18 9.06 -22.63 4.15
N GLU A 19 9.57 -23.06 5.31
CA GLU A 19 9.98 -24.45 5.54
C GLU A 19 8.77 -25.33 5.81
N VAL A 20 7.72 -24.78 6.43
CA VAL A 20 6.42 -25.44 6.57
C VAL A 20 5.75 -25.65 5.20
N LEU A 21 5.84 -24.65 4.32
CA LEU A 21 5.27 -24.71 2.97
C LEU A 21 5.98 -25.74 2.07
N LEU A 22 7.31 -25.79 2.13
CA LEU A 22 8.12 -26.79 1.39
C LEU A 22 7.87 -28.22 1.91
N GLY A 23 7.76 -28.40 3.23
CA GLY A 23 7.45 -29.70 3.83
C GLY A 23 6.09 -30.26 3.38
N ARG A 24 5.10 -29.40 3.14
CA ARG A 24 3.80 -29.80 2.57
C ARG A 24 3.91 -30.25 1.11
N ARG A 25 4.68 -29.54 0.27
CA ARG A 25 4.87 -29.92 -1.14
C ARG A 25 5.62 -31.24 -1.29
N GLU A 26 6.63 -31.47 -0.46
CA GLU A 26 7.38 -32.74 -0.48
C GLU A 26 6.55 -33.89 0.10
N ALA A 27 5.70 -33.66 1.10
CA ALA A 27 4.74 -34.66 1.57
C ALA A 27 3.72 -35.04 0.49
N VAL A 28 3.22 -34.08 -0.29
CA VAL A 28 2.30 -34.34 -1.42
C VAL A 28 2.99 -35.12 -2.54
N LYS A 29 4.26 -34.82 -2.85
CA LYS A 29 5.06 -35.61 -3.81
C LYS A 29 5.36 -37.02 -3.29
N GLY A 30 5.63 -37.18 -1.99
CA GLY A 30 5.87 -38.47 -1.35
C GLY A 30 4.64 -39.38 -1.31
N LEU A 31 3.43 -38.83 -1.20
CA LEU A 31 2.20 -39.63 -1.24
C LEU A 31 1.88 -40.20 -2.63
N ALA A 32 2.38 -39.62 -3.72
CA ALA A 32 2.16 -40.14 -5.07
C ALA A 32 2.96 -41.44 -5.35
N ALA A 33 4.01 -41.74 -4.57
CA ALA A 33 4.86 -42.91 -4.77
C ALA A 33 4.43 -44.15 -3.97
N SER A 34 3.48 -44.03 -3.04
CA SER A 34 3.18 -45.07 -2.03
C SER A 34 1.75 -45.63 -2.11
N ALA A 35 1.07 -45.47 -3.24
CA ALA A 35 -0.33 -45.90 -3.42
C ALA A 35 -0.50 -47.40 -3.74
N LEU A 36 0.41 -48.26 -3.27
CA LEU A 36 0.22 -49.70 -3.23
C LEU A 36 0.60 -50.22 -1.84
N LEU A 37 -0.42 -50.65 -1.10
CA LEU A 37 -0.42 -51.46 0.13
C LEU A 37 -0.81 -50.72 1.43
N ALA A 38 -1.75 -51.37 2.12
CA ALA A 38 -2.22 -51.17 3.49
C ALA A 38 -3.41 -50.21 3.70
N ALA A 39 -4.60 -50.83 3.71
CA ALA A 39 -5.81 -50.33 4.32
C ALA A 39 -5.62 -50.03 5.81
N GLY A 40 -6.23 -48.94 6.28
CA GLY A 40 -6.43 -48.67 7.70
C GLY A 40 -5.77 -47.41 8.23
N SER A 41 -6.22 -46.22 7.79
CA SER A 41 -6.16 -44.97 8.57
C SER A 41 -7.01 -43.92 7.87
N SER A 42 -7.90 -43.27 8.65
CA SER A 42 -8.89 -42.25 8.28
C SER A 42 -8.77 -41.70 6.86
N CYS A 43 -9.64 -42.18 5.97
CA CYS A 43 -9.92 -41.48 4.73
C CYS A 43 -10.32 -40.05 5.11
N VAL A 44 -9.45 -39.08 4.84
CA VAL A 44 -9.91 -37.72 4.58
C VAL A 44 -10.75 -37.87 3.33
N VAL A 45 -12.05 -38.11 3.52
CA VAL A 45 -13.03 -37.91 2.47
C VAL A 45 -12.80 -36.48 2.06
N ASP A 46 -12.31 -36.29 0.84
CA ASP A 46 -12.29 -35.00 0.19
C ASP A 46 -13.74 -34.57 0.12
N ARG A 47 -14.19 -33.86 1.15
CA ARG A 47 -15.55 -33.37 1.25
C ARG A 47 -15.58 -32.30 0.17
N PRO A 48 -16.35 -32.47 -0.92
CA PRO A 48 -16.44 -31.43 -1.93
C PRO A 48 -16.75 -30.14 -1.18
N GLU A 49 -15.86 -29.15 -1.30
CA GLU A 49 -16.17 -27.81 -0.83
C GLU A 49 -17.53 -27.48 -1.45
N PRO A 50 -18.54 -27.13 -0.65
CA PRO A 50 -19.80 -26.67 -1.21
C PRO A 50 -19.44 -25.56 -2.19
N PRO A 51 -20.01 -25.55 -3.42
CA PRO A 51 -19.75 -24.48 -4.35
C PRO A 51 -19.97 -23.17 -3.59
N PRO A 52 -19.05 -22.20 -3.68
CA PRO A 52 -19.17 -20.96 -2.93
C PRO A 52 -20.61 -20.47 -3.15
N GLY A 53 -21.36 -20.39 -2.05
CA GLY A 53 -22.73 -19.87 -2.10
C GLY A 53 -22.69 -18.51 -2.80
N PRO A 54 -23.76 -18.09 -3.48
CA PRO A 54 -23.74 -16.86 -4.26
C PRO A 54 -23.23 -15.73 -3.37
N GLY A 55 -22.00 -15.28 -3.65
CA GLY A 55 -21.36 -14.23 -2.87
C GLY A 55 -22.23 -12.99 -2.94
N THR A 56 -22.31 -12.23 -1.85
CA THR A 56 -23.00 -10.92 -1.86
C THR A 56 -22.27 -9.88 -2.71
N LEU A 57 -21.08 -10.21 -3.22
CA LEU A 57 -20.26 -9.37 -4.07
C LEU A 57 -20.78 -9.42 -5.51
N GLY A 58 -21.21 -8.27 -6.03
CA GLY A 58 -21.80 -8.13 -7.37
C GLY A 58 -20.82 -7.95 -8.52
N PHE A 59 -19.53 -8.27 -8.34
CA PHE A 59 -18.50 -8.09 -9.37
C PHE A 59 -17.76 -9.40 -9.66
N THR A 60 -17.31 -9.56 -10.91
CA THR A 60 -16.46 -10.69 -11.31
C THR A 60 -15.06 -10.51 -10.71
N PRO A 61 -14.50 -11.51 -10.00
CA PRO A 61 -13.15 -11.43 -9.45
C PRO A 61 -12.10 -11.11 -10.52
N VAL A 62 -11.19 -10.19 -10.18
CA VAL A 62 -10.05 -9.85 -11.03
C VAL A 62 -8.98 -10.93 -10.92
N GLY A 63 -8.49 -11.44 -12.05
CA GLY A 63 -7.42 -12.44 -12.06
C GLY A 63 -6.07 -11.87 -11.62
N PRO A 64 -5.13 -12.72 -11.16
CA PRO A 64 -3.78 -12.28 -10.85
C PRO A 64 -3.06 -11.79 -12.12
N ALA A 65 -2.41 -10.63 -12.02
CA ALA A 65 -1.60 -10.04 -13.09
C ALA A 65 -0.25 -9.57 -12.53
N LEU A 66 0.80 -9.62 -13.35
CA LEU A 66 2.14 -9.12 -13.04
C LEU A 66 2.55 -8.13 -14.14
N ASP A 67 1.98 -6.94 -14.09
CA ASP A 67 2.31 -5.84 -14.98
C ASP A 67 2.24 -4.49 -14.22
N ARG A 68 2.39 -3.38 -14.96
CA ARG A 68 2.45 -2.03 -14.38
C ARG A 68 1.08 -1.35 -14.21
N PHE A 69 -0.01 -2.06 -14.50
CA PHE A 69 -1.36 -1.49 -14.49
C PHE A 69 -2.12 -1.89 -13.23
N HIS A 70 -2.98 -0.97 -12.78
CA HIS A 70 -3.92 -1.26 -11.71
C HIS A 70 -5.20 -1.86 -12.32
N HIS A 71 -5.41 -3.15 -12.09
CA HIS A 71 -6.56 -3.88 -12.63
C HIS A 71 -7.75 -3.78 -11.68
N VAL A 72 -8.93 -3.44 -12.23
CA VAL A 72 -10.20 -3.39 -11.51
C VAL A 72 -11.23 -4.25 -12.24
N ALA A 73 -12.31 -4.63 -11.55
CA ALA A 73 -13.38 -5.42 -12.16
C ALA A 73 -14.14 -4.63 -13.24
N ASP A 74 -14.79 -5.35 -14.16
CA ASP A 74 -15.59 -4.73 -15.21
C ASP A 74 -16.66 -3.77 -14.64
N GLY A 75 -16.78 -2.58 -15.25
CA GLY A 75 -17.67 -1.52 -14.77
C GLY A 75 -17.11 -0.64 -13.65
N TYR A 76 -15.93 -0.97 -13.10
CA TYR A 76 -15.21 -0.13 -12.13
C TYR A 76 -14.12 0.71 -12.79
N ARG A 77 -13.64 1.71 -12.04
CA ARG A 77 -12.46 2.52 -12.41
C ARG A 77 -11.62 2.83 -11.18
N ALA A 78 -10.33 3.02 -11.38
CA ALA A 78 -9.42 3.60 -10.41
C ALA A 78 -8.97 4.97 -10.93
N ASP A 79 -9.15 6.01 -10.12
CA ASP A 79 -8.69 7.38 -10.41
C ASP A 79 -7.60 7.73 -9.39
N ILE A 80 -6.55 8.44 -9.83
CA ILE A 80 -5.53 8.98 -8.92
C ILE A 80 -6.12 10.21 -8.23
N LEU A 81 -6.16 10.19 -6.90
CA LEU A 81 -6.63 11.33 -6.09
C LEU A 81 -5.50 12.29 -5.72
N LEU A 82 -4.42 11.75 -5.13
CA LEU A 82 -3.22 12.46 -4.69
C LEU A 82 -1.99 11.59 -4.95
N ARG A 83 -0.86 12.24 -5.21
CA ARG A 83 0.47 11.66 -5.41
C ARG A 83 1.46 12.41 -4.55
N TRP A 84 2.59 11.78 -4.25
CA TRP A 84 3.74 12.51 -3.69
C TRP A 84 4.03 13.76 -4.50
N GLY A 85 4.18 14.89 -3.81
CA GLY A 85 4.47 16.18 -4.43
C GLY A 85 3.24 16.99 -4.84
N ASP A 86 2.03 16.40 -4.88
CA ASP A 86 0.83 17.17 -5.24
C ASP A 86 0.62 18.34 -4.23
N PRO A 87 0.21 19.53 -4.70
CA PRO A 87 0.14 20.73 -3.87
C PRO A 87 -1.02 20.65 -2.87
N LEU A 88 -0.81 21.15 -1.66
CA LEU A 88 -1.85 21.21 -0.62
C LEU A 88 -2.34 22.65 -0.35
N PHE A 89 -1.46 23.63 -0.53
CA PHE A 89 -1.73 25.06 -0.28
C PHE A 89 -1.68 25.86 -1.59
N ASP A 90 -2.31 27.04 -1.61
CA ASP A 90 -2.32 27.94 -2.78
C ASP A 90 -0.91 28.38 -3.21
N ASP A 91 0.01 28.47 -2.26
CA ASP A 91 1.40 28.87 -2.47
C ASP A 91 2.37 27.67 -2.50
N SER A 92 1.85 26.45 -2.68
CA SER A 92 2.69 25.27 -2.84
C SER A 92 3.52 25.39 -4.12
N PRO A 93 4.85 25.21 -4.05
CA PRO A 93 5.67 25.18 -5.24
C PRO A 93 5.32 23.95 -6.11
N PRO A 94 5.51 24.02 -7.43
CA PRO A 94 5.35 22.86 -8.30
C PRO A 94 6.31 21.75 -7.88
N PHE A 95 5.85 20.51 -7.96
CA PHE A 95 6.71 19.36 -7.67
C PHE A 95 7.76 19.18 -8.75
N ASP A 96 9.02 19.21 -8.34
CA ASP A 96 10.19 18.93 -9.16
C ASP A 96 11.15 18.05 -8.34
N PRO A 97 11.24 16.74 -8.62
CA PRO A 97 12.11 15.85 -7.86
C PRO A 97 13.60 16.15 -8.07
N GLU A 98 13.99 16.82 -9.16
CA GLU A 98 15.38 17.22 -9.40
C GLU A 98 15.76 18.50 -8.64
N ARG A 99 14.76 19.28 -8.22
CA ARG A 99 14.94 20.58 -7.54
C ARG A 99 14.09 20.70 -6.27
N GLN A 100 13.90 19.59 -5.57
CA GLN A 100 13.09 19.53 -4.36
C GLN A 100 13.80 20.23 -3.19
N SER A 101 13.04 20.76 -2.24
CA SER A 101 13.55 21.28 -0.97
C SER A 101 12.65 20.89 0.19
N ALA A 102 13.17 20.87 1.41
CA ALA A 102 12.36 20.51 2.59
C ALA A 102 11.16 21.46 2.76
N ALA A 103 11.37 22.77 2.58
CA ALA A 103 10.31 23.78 2.65
C ALA A 103 9.23 23.60 1.58
N ALA A 104 9.60 23.14 0.38
CA ALA A 104 8.65 22.79 -0.67
C ALA A 104 7.88 21.50 -0.31
N GLN A 105 8.59 20.48 0.16
CA GLN A 105 8.01 19.21 0.58
C GLN A 105 7.02 19.38 1.75
N GLU A 106 7.27 20.28 2.69
CA GLU A 106 6.34 20.65 3.78
C GLU A 106 5.01 21.24 3.29
N LYS A 107 4.93 21.67 2.01
CA LYS A 107 3.71 22.22 1.39
C LYS A 107 3.02 21.25 0.42
N GLN A 108 3.60 20.08 0.21
CA GLN A 108 3.15 19.09 -0.77
C GLN A 108 2.67 17.82 -0.07
N PHE A 109 1.91 16.96 -0.75
CA PHE A 109 1.55 15.65 -0.22
C PHE A 109 2.83 14.80 -0.03
N GLY A 110 2.89 14.07 1.09
CA GLY A 110 4.06 13.28 1.47
C GLY A 110 4.28 12.03 0.63
N TYR A 111 5.29 11.24 1.00
CA TYR A 111 5.75 10.08 0.25
C TYR A 111 5.34 8.76 0.92
N ASN A 112 5.05 7.74 0.11
CA ASN A 112 4.60 6.42 0.56
C ASN A 112 3.49 6.49 1.59
N ASN A 113 2.34 7.02 1.13
CA ASN A 113 1.16 6.99 1.95
C ASN A 113 0.70 5.54 2.18
N ASP A 114 0.17 5.27 3.38
CA ASP A 114 -0.30 3.94 3.75
C ASP A 114 -1.74 4.00 4.29
N PHE A 115 -1.90 4.11 5.61
CA PHE A 115 -3.17 4.29 6.29
C PHE A 115 -3.93 5.54 5.83
N LEU A 116 -5.22 5.36 5.58
CA LEU A 116 -6.17 6.40 5.25
C LEU A 116 -7.35 6.40 6.22
N ALA A 117 -7.74 7.58 6.70
CA ALA A 117 -9.00 7.82 7.38
C ALA A 117 -9.80 8.91 6.65
N PHE A 118 -11.11 8.72 6.54
CA PHE A 118 -12.03 9.73 6.00
C PHE A 118 -12.91 10.27 7.13
N MET A 119 -12.89 11.59 7.32
CA MET A 119 -13.68 12.29 8.31
C MET A 119 -14.71 13.19 7.60
N PRO A 120 -16.00 12.83 7.61
CA PRO A 120 -17.04 13.63 6.95
C PRO A 120 -17.06 15.09 7.38
N LEU A 121 -17.32 15.98 6.42
CA LEU A 121 -17.63 17.38 6.70
C LEU A 121 -19.12 17.68 6.44
N ALA A 122 -19.77 18.52 7.25
CA ALA A 122 -19.28 19.07 8.52
C ALA A 122 -19.18 17.98 9.61
N LEU A 123 -18.49 18.28 10.72
CA LEU A 123 -18.30 17.33 11.84
C LEU A 123 -19.64 16.75 12.31
N GLY A 124 -19.71 15.41 12.45
CA GLY A 124 -20.93 14.68 12.83
C GLY A 124 -21.87 14.38 11.66
N SER A 125 -21.52 14.80 10.44
CA SER A 125 -22.25 14.45 9.23
C SER A 125 -22.06 12.99 8.84
N SER A 126 -23.06 12.41 8.18
CA SER A 126 -22.97 11.13 7.48
C SER A 126 -22.58 11.28 6.00
N ASN A 127 -22.19 12.49 5.59
CA ASN A 127 -21.79 12.79 4.22
C ASN A 127 -20.58 11.92 3.79
N SER A 128 -20.71 11.26 2.64
CA SER A 128 -19.67 10.43 2.06
C SER A 128 -19.07 11.03 0.79
N ASP A 129 -19.40 12.30 0.48
CA ASP A 129 -19.03 13.01 -0.75
C ASP A 129 -18.16 14.24 -0.46
N HIS A 130 -17.94 14.59 0.81
CA HIS A 130 -17.12 15.72 1.23
C HIS A 130 -16.59 15.50 2.63
N GLY A 131 -15.28 15.62 2.81
CA GLY A 131 -14.63 15.36 4.09
C GLY A 131 -13.13 15.61 4.07
N LEU A 132 -12.48 15.27 5.17
CA LEU A 132 -11.03 15.28 5.31
C LEU A 132 -10.49 13.88 5.09
N LEU A 133 -9.53 13.75 4.17
CA LEU A 133 -8.70 12.57 4.01
C LEU A 133 -7.42 12.76 4.84
N CYS A 134 -7.22 11.89 5.82
CA CYS A 134 -6.05 11.86 6.68
C CYS A 134 -5.16 10.68 6.25
N ALA A 135 -3.98 10.97 5.74
CA ALA A 135 -3.03 10.00 5.21
C ALA A 135 -1.69 10.08 5.96
N ASN A 136 -1.21 8.96 6.49
CA ASN A 136 0.18 8.90 7.00
C ASN A 136 1.17 8.74 5.84
N HIS A 137 2.43 9.08 6.09
CA HIS A 137 3.56 8.91 5.18
C HIS A 137 4.65 8.17 5.95
N GLU A 138 4.74 6.86 5.72
CA GLU A 138 5.40 5.93 6.65
C GLU A 138 6.92 5.96 6.53
N TYR A 139 7.44 5.96 5.30
CA TYR A 139 8.88 5.88 5.04
C TYR A 139 9.24 6.51 3.71
N THR A 140 10.52 6.77 3.50
CA THR A 140 11.07 7.24 2.21
C THR A 140 11.93 6.18 1.55
N ASN A 141 12.14 6.30 0.24
CA ASN A 141 12.99 5.36 -0.50
C ASN A 141 14.06 6.11 -1.30
N PRO A 142 15.25 6.33 -0.70
CA PRO A 142 16.35 7.08 -1.33
C PRO A 142 16.74 6.56 -2.71
N LYS A 143 16.62 5.24 -2.94
CA LYS A 143 17.02 4.59 -4.21
C LYS A 143 16.19 5.07 -5.41
N ILE A 144 14.96 5.50 -5.17
CA ILE A 144 14.02 5.93 -6.21
C ILE A 144 13.59 7.39 -6.06
N MET A 145 13.89 8.04 -4.93
CA MET A 145 13.73 9.49 -4.76
C MET A 145 14.89 10.27 -5.38
N TRP A 146 16.11 9.71 -5.40
CA TRP A 146 17.31 10.44 -5.80
C TRP A 146 18.04 9.82 -7.00
N PRO A 147 18.60 10.67 -7.89
CA PRO A 147 19.53 10.22 -8.92
C PRO A 147 20.72 9.45 -8.33
N GLY A 148 21.20 8.45 -9.07
CA GLY A 148 22.32 7.60 -8.63
C GLY A 148 21.95 6.54 -7.60
N SER A 149 20.69 6.50 -7.15
CA SER A 149 20.15 5.50 -6.22
C SER A 149 21.03 5.29 -4.98
N PRO A 150 21.30 6.35 -4.19
CA PRO A 150 22.17 6.27 -3.02
C PRO A 150 21.62 5.27 -2.01
N LYS A 151 22.52 4.67 -1.22
CA LYS A 151 22.09 3.89 -0.05
C LYS A 151 21.56 4.84 1.03
N PRO A 152 20.71 4.37 1.95
CA PRO A 152 20.12 5.23 2.99
C PRO A 152 21.12 6.02 3.85
N LEU A 153 22.33 5.51 4.06
CA LEU A 153 23.37 6.20 4.85
C LEU A 153 24.28 7.10 4.01
N GLU A 154 24.04 7.20 2.71
CA GLU A 154 24.84 7.97 1.74
C GLU A 154 24.09 9.23 1.27
N VAL A 155 22.89 9.50 1.79
CA VAL A 155 22.12 10.70 1.47
C VAL A 155 22.77 11.95 2.07
N SER A 156 22.75 13.05 1.34
CA SER A 156 23.23 14.34 1.83
C SER A 156 22.33 14.85 2.95
N ARG A 157 22.82 15.81 3.74
CA ARG A 157 22.00 16.48 4.75
C ARG A 157 20.72 17.10 4.16
N GLU A 158 20.84 17.73 3.00
CA GLU A 158 19.72 18.34 2.29
C GLU A 158 18.69 17.29 1.85
N GLN A 159 19.16 16.15 1.32
CA GLN A 159 18.29 15.03 0.96
C GLN A 159 17.59 14.46 2.20
N ALA A 160 18.30 14.30 3.32
CA ALA A 160 17.73 13.83 4.57
C ALA A 160 16.66 14.80 5.11
N GLU A 161 16.87 16.12 5.01
CA GLU A 161 15.87 17.12 5.42
C GLU A 161 14.61 17.06 4.53
N ILE A 162 14.76 16.82 3.22
CA ILE A 162 13.63 16.59 2.31
C ILE A 162 12.90 15.29 2.67
N GLU A 163 13.65 14.20 2.91
CA GLU A 163 13.07 12.93 3.30
C GLU A 163 12.28 13.08 4.61
N MET A 164 12.84 13.73 5.63
CA MET A 164 12.13 14.01 6.89
C MET A 164 10.83 14.77 6.64
N ALA A 165 10.86 15.82 5.82
CA ALA A 165 9.67 16.58 5.44
C ALA A 165 8.66 15.77 4.62
N ALA A 166 9.06 14.66 4.00
CA ALA A 166 8.17 13.77 3.24
C ALA A 166 7.43 12.74 4.12
N HIS A 167 7.89 12.50 5.35
CA HIS A 167 7.22 11.64 6.33
C HIS A 167 6.05 12.37 7.03
N GLY A 168 5.39 11.66 7.94
CA GLY A 168 4.44 12.22 8.90
C GLY A 168 3.00 12.06 8.44
N HIS A 169 2.24 13.15 8.32
CA HIS A 169 0.83 13.10 7.95
C HIS A 169 0.43 14.21 6.96
N SER A 170 -0.56 13.91 6.14
CA SER A 170 -1.31 14.89 5.36
C SER A 170 -2.78 14.84 5.73
N VAL A 171 -3.34 15.98 6.09
CA VAL A 171 -4.79 16.20 6.15
C VAL A 171 -5.17 16.99 4.91
N VAL A 172 -6.09 16.45 4.11
CA VAL A 172 -6.50 17.07 2.84
C VAL A 172 -8.02 17.08 2.75
N GLU A 173 -8.63 18.24 2.56
CA GLU A 173 -10.05 18.32 2.21
C GLU A 173 -10.28 17.74 0.81
N VAL A 174 -11.25 16.85 0.70
CA VAL A 174 -11.61 16.19 -0.56
C VAL A 174 -13.12 16.27 -0.79
N VAL A 175 -13.50 16.49 -2.05
CA VAL A 175 -14.89 16.58 -2.49
C VAL A 175 -15.14 15.69 -3.70
N ARG A 176 -16.31 15.06 -3.75
CA ARG A 176 -16.78 14.24 -4.86
C ARG A 176 -17.72 15.06 -5.72
N GLU A 177 -17.27 15.37 -6.93
CA GLU A 177 -18.04 16.12 -7.91
C GLU A 177 -18.23 15.30 -9.17
N ARG A 178 -19.48 15.19 -9.65
CA ARG A 178 -19.82 14.43 -10.87
C ARG A 178 -19.23 13.01 -10.84
N GLY A 179 -19.26 12.41 -9.65
CA GLY A 179 -18.74 11.07 -9.39
C GLY A 179 -17.22 10.95 -9.24
N ARG A 180 -16.44 12.03 -9.37
CA ARG A 180 -14.97 12.01 -9.23
C ARG A 180 -14.53 12.76 -7.99
N TRP A 181 -13.61 12.16 -7.24
CA TRP A 181 -12.97 12.80 -6.09
C TRP A 181 -11.91 13.78 -6.54
N LYS A 182 -11.78 14.88 -5.81
CA LYS A 182 -10.75 15.90 -6.01
C LYS A 182 -10.28 16.46 -4.67
N PRO A 183 -8.99 16.81 -4.53
CA PRO A 183 -8.53 17.61 -3.41
C PRO A 183 -9.00 19.06 -3.56
N VAL A 184 -9.27 19.71 -2.43
CA VAL A 184 -9.52 21.15 -2.34
C VAL A 184 -8.20 21.82 -1.94
N VAL A 185 -7.38 22.16 -2.94
CA VAL A 185 -6.12 22.89 -2.73
C VAL A 185 -6.42 24.26 -2.14
N GLY A 186 -5.60 24.70 -1.17
CA GLY A 186 -5.82 25.97 -0.47
C GLY A 186 -6.89 25.92 0.63
N SER A 187 -7.49 24.75 0.88
CA SER A 187 -8.42 24.57 1.99
C SER A 187 -7.76 24.97 3.32
N PRO A 188 -8.48 25.69 4.21
CA PRO A 188 -7.97 26.03 5.54
C PRO A 188 -7.80 24.80 6.44
N TYR A 189 -8.33 23.63 6.04
CA TYR A 189 -8.14 22.37 6.76
C TYR A 189 -6.88 21.61 6.33
N ASN A 190 -6.27 21.97 5.20
CA ASN A 190 -5.11 21.24 4.70
C ASN A 190 -3.92 21.42 5.64
N ARG A 191 -3.20 20.32 5.91
CA ARG A 191 -2.06 20.34 6.82
C ARG A 191 -1.03 19.28 6.49
N ARG A 192 0.25 19.65 6.56
CA ARG A 192 1.39 18.73 6.70
C ARG A 192 1.90 18.73 8.13
N LEU A 193 2.18 17.54 8.63
CA LEU A 193 2.62 17.25 10.00
C LEU A 193 3.80 16.30 9.95
#